data_AF-A0A3D1CNG5-F1
#
_entry.id   AF-A0A3D1CNG5-F1
#
_cell.length_a   1.000
_cell.length_b   1.000
_cell.length_c   1.000
_cell.angle_alpha   90.00
_cell.angle_beta   90.00
_cell.angle_gamma   90.00
#
_symmetry.space_group_name_H-M   'P 1'
#
loop_
_entity.id
_entity.type
_entity.pdbx_description
1 polymer ?
#
loop_
_entity_poly.entity_id
_entity_poly.type
_entity_poly.pdbx_seq_one_letter_code
_entity_poly.pdbx_strand_id
1 'polypeptide(L)'
;DKFTQVTHAMPMLSLDNVFDEAELTAFNQRVLDRLNTDDVITYAAEPKLDGLAISIRYENGLLLQAATRGDGAVGEDVTENVRTIRNVPLKLHGKNIPQVVEIRGEIYMPKAGFEKLNQQRLANNEKLFVNPRNAAAGSLRQLDSSVTASRPLALFCYGLGELQGMERPSSHTEAMQIISEWGGAVSPDTQQLKGVDECLEYLHRLGERRASLSYEIDGVVFKVDDSRLQERLGFVSRAPRWAIAYKFPAQEESTQVVDIEVQVGRTGALTPVARLQPVFVGGVTVSNATLHNEDEVRRKDVRT
;
A
#
# COMPACT_ATOMS: atom_id res chain seq x y z
N ASP A 1 16.51 12.76 19.18
CA ASP A 1 16.87 12.17 17.87
C ASP A 1 15.66 12.10 16.96
N LYS A 2 15.85 12.38 15.67
CA LYS A 2 14.82 12.29 14.62
C LYS A 2 15.43 11.59 13.42
N PHE A 3 14.62 10.85 12.68
CA PHE A 3 15.05 10.26 11.42
C PHE A 3 15.52 11.35 10.44
N THR A 4 16.60 11.06 9.71
CA THR A 4 17.07 11.90 8.61
C THR A 4 16.14 11.77 7.42
N GLN A 5 16.10 12.80 6.58
CA GLN A 5 15.29 12.79 5.36
C GLN A 5 16.11 12.28 4.18
N VAL A 6 15.45 11.54 3.29
CA VAL A 6 16.02 11.00 2.05
C VAL A 6 15.17 11.45 0.89
N THR A 7 15.80 12.05 -0.12
CA THR A 7 15.12 12.37 -1.38
C THR A 7 15.16 11.13 -2.27
N HIS A 8 13.99 10.68 -2.73
CA HIS A 8 13.89 9.54 -3.63
C HIS A 8 14.44 9.90 -5.01
N ALA A 9 15.27 9.04 -5.60
CA ALA A 9 15.80 9.24 -6.96
C ALA A 9 14.67 9.29 -8.01
N MET A 10 13.63 8.49 -7.78
CA MET A 10 12.37 8.55 -8.52
C MET A 10 11.21 8.76 -7.54
N PRO A 11 10.23 9.63 -7.81
CA PRO A 11 9.10 9.82 -6.91
C PRO A 11 8.31 8.52 -6.62
N MET A 12 7.90 8.34 -5.37
CA MET A 12 6.97 7.30 -4.94
C MET A 12 5.53 7.83 -5.00
N LEU A 13 4.84 7.52 -6.09
CA LEU A 13 3.48 8.02 -6.35
C LEU A 13 2.41 7.20 -5.62
N SER A 14 1.23 7.79 -5.46
CA SER A 14 0.02 7.07 -5.04
C SER A 14 -0.64 6.35 -6.22
N LEU A 15 -1.65 5.52 -5.92
CA LEU A 15 -2.55 4.95 -6.92
C LEU A 15 -3.90 5.65 -6.85
N ASP A 16 -4.50 5.88 -8.02
CA ASP A 16 -5.92 6.21 -8.10
C ASP A 16 -6.74 4.99 -7.65
N ASN A 17 -7.93 5.24 -7.11
CA ASN A 17 -8.79 4.19 -6.57
C ASN A 17 -10.05 4.04 -7.42
N VAL A 18 -10.55 2.81 -7.48
CA VAL A 18 -11.91 2.47 -7.92
C VAL A 18 -12.58 1.61 -6.86
N PHE A 19 -13.90 1.64 -6.80
CA PHE A 19 -14.71 1.04 -5.75
C PHE A 19 -15.76 0.05 -6.28
N ASP A 20 -15.98 0.02 -7.59
CA ASP A 20 -16.90 -0.90 -8.24
C ASP A 20 -16.38 -1.40 -9.60
N GLU A 21 -17.03 -2.44 -10.12
CA GLU A 21 -16.67 -3.12 -11.37
C GLU A 21 -16.83 -2.21 -12.61
N ALA A 22 -17.78 -1.27 -12.56
CA ALA A 22 -18.03 -0.33 -13.66
C ALA A 22 -16.87 0.67 -13.77
N GLU A 23 -16.36 1.15 -12.63
CA GLU A 23 -15.18 2.01 -12.57
C GLU A 23 -13.90 1.29 -13.03
N LEU A 24 -13.75 0.00 -12.73
CA LEU A 24 -12.63 -0.81 -13.24
C LEU A 24 -12.72 -1.00 -14.76
N THR A 25 -13.90 -1.30 -15.28
CA THR A 25 -14.16 -1.35 -16.74
C THR A 25 -13.87 -0.01 -17.41
N ALA A 26 -14.29 1.09 -16.80
CA ALA A 26 -13.98 2.43 -17.29
C ALA A 26 -12.48 2.74 -17.25
N PHE A 27 -11.72 2.20 -16.27
CA PHE A 27 -10.26 2.29 -16.28
C PHE A 27 -9.64 1.55 -17.46
N ASN A 28 -10.08 0.32 -17.74
CA ASN A 28 -9.63 -0.44 -18.92
C ASN A 28 -9.90 0.35 -20.22
N GLN A 29 -11.10 0.91 -20.36
CA GLN A 29 -11.42 1.74 -21.55
C GLN A 29 -10.49 2.94 -21.68
N ARG A 30 -10.20 3.66 -20.59
CA ARG A 30 -9.23 4.77 -20.60
C ARG A 30 -7.81 4.34 -20.98
N VAL A 31 -7.42 3.10 -20.67
CA VAL A 31 -6.13 2.54 -21.09
C VAL A 31 -6.13 2.31 -22.61
N LEU A 32 -7.16 1.64 -23.13
CA LEU A 32 -7.35 1.38 -24.56
C LEU A 32 -7.35 2.68 -25.39
N ASP A 33 -8.18 3.65 -24.99
CA ASP A 33 -8.33 4.95 -25.67
C ASP A 33 -6.98 5.69 -25.78
N ARG A 34 -6.18 5.66 -24.70
CA ARG A 34 -4.88 6.34 -24.66
C ARG A 34 -3.81 5.63 -25.47
N LEU A 35 -3.90 4.31 -25.57
CA LEU A 35 -3.00 3.51 -26.40
C LEU A 35 -3.43 3.48 -27.86
N ASN A 36 -4.66 3.93 -28.16
CA ASN A 36 -5.30 3.89 -29.46
C ASN A 36 -5.29 2.47 -30.05
N THR A 37 -5.77 1.51 -29.25
CA THR A 37 -5.88 0.11 -29.63
C THR A 37 -7.17 -0.50 -29.10
N ASP A 38 -7.67 -1.52 -29.79
CA ASP A 38 -8.76 -2.40 -29.35
C ASP A 38 -8.22 -3.78 -28.89
N ASP A 39 -6.89 -3.94 -28.83
CA ASP A 39 -6.24 -5.17 -28.38
C ASP A 39 -6.50 -5.41 -26.89
N VAL A 40 -6.60 -6.70 -26.53
CA VAL A 40 -6.74 -7.11 -25.12
C VAL A 40 -5.47 -6.76 -24.36
N ILE A 41 -5.60 -5.96 -23.30
CA ILE A 41 -4.50 -5.57 -22.42
C ILE A 41 -4.22 -6.65 -21.38
N THR A 42 -2.96 -7.03 -21.25
CA THR A 42 -2.49 -7.87 -20.15
C THR A 42 -2.24 -7.02 -18.91
N TYR A 43 -2.74 -7.48 -17.77
CA TYR A 43 -2.57 -6.86 -16.46
C TYR A 43 -1.79 -7.79 -15.52
N ALA A 44 -0.94 -7.22 -14.68
CA ALA A 44 -0.46 -7.87 -13.46
C ALA A 44 -1.39 -7.46 -12.30
N ALA A 45 -1.99 -8.44 -11.65
CA ALA A 45 -2.83 -8.26 -10.47
C ALA A 45 -2.10 -8.69 -9.21
N GLU A 46 -2.15 -7.84 -8.19
CA GLU A 46 -1.50 -8.06 -6.89
C GLU A 46 -2.45 -7.72 -5.74
N PRO A 47 -2.42 -8.46 -4.62
CA PRO A 47 -3.12 -8.04 -3.42
C PRO A 47 -2.63 -6.66 -2.96
N LYS A 48 -3.56 -5.76 -2.68
CA LYS A 48 -3.24 -4.43 -2.16
C LYS A 48 -2.99 -4.53 -0.66
N LEU A 49 -1.72 -4.67 -0.30
CA LEU A 49 -1.28 -4.86 1.08
C LEU A 49 -1.62 -3.64 1.94
N ASP A 50 -2.10 -3.91 3.16
CA ASP A 50 -2.38 -2.87 4.15
C ASP A 50 -1.18 -2.67 5.09
N GLY A 51 -0.19 -1.91 4.62
CA GLY A 51 1.06 -1.67 5.34
C GLY A 51 1.60 -0.26 5.18
N LEU A 52 2.94 -0.20 5.05
CA LEU A 52 3.68 1.01 4.76
C LEU A 52 4.63 0.80 3.58
N ALA A 53 4.52 1.67 2.58
CA ALA A 53 5.39 1.69 1.42
C ALA A 53 6.84 2.03 1.79
N ILE A 54 7.77 1.21 1.31
CA ILE A 54 9.22 1.34 1.47
C ILE A 54 9.92 1.36 0.11
N SER A 55 10.97 2.17 0.02
CA SER A 55 11.96 2.14 -1.05
C SER A 55 13.27 1.60 -0.48
N ILE A 56 13.87 0.58 -1.11
CA ILE A 56 15.14 -0.02 -0.69
C ILE A 56 16.13 0.06 -1.85
N ARG A 57 17.17 0.86 -1.66
CA ARG A 57 18.26 1.06 -2.61
C ARG A 57 19.38 0.06 -2.35
N TYR A 58 19.75 -0.65 -3.41
CA TYR A 58 20.91 -1.51 -3.48
C TYR A 58 21.95 -0.93 -4.43
N GLU A 59 23.21 -0.97 -4.02
CA GLU A 59 24.35 -0.65 -4.90
C GLU A 59 25.29 -1.84 -4.98
N ASN A 60 25.57 -2.28 -6.21
CA ASN A 60 26.32 -3.51 -6.49
C ASN A 60 25.78 -4.72 -5.69
N GLY A 61 24.45 -4.78 -5.54
CA GLY A 61 23.75 -5.82 -4.81
C GLY A 61 23.76 -5.68 -3.28
N LEU A 62 24.37 -4.66 -2.68
CA LEU A 62 24.35 -4.46 -1.22
C LEU A 62 23.30 -3.43 -0.83
N LEU A 63 22.49 -3.73 0.19
CA LEU A 63 21.52 -2.78 0.72
C LEU A 63 22.27 -1.57 1.27
N LEU A 64 22.10 -0.43 0.63
CA LEU A 64 22.75 0.83 1.00
C LEU A 64 21.83 1.71 1.84
N GLN A 65 20.58 1.87 1.40
CA GLN A 65 19.63 2.78 2.03
C GLN A 65 18.20 2.25 1.92
N ALA A 66 17.38 2.48 2.94
CA ALA A 66 15.95 2.29 2.86
C ALA A 66 15.20 3.52 3.39
N ALA A 67 14.16 3.93 2.68
CA ALA A 67 13.40 5.13 3.00
C ALA A 67 11.89 4.88 2.95
N THR A 68 11.16 5.47 3.90
CA THR A 68 9.69 5.49 3.86
C THR A 68 9.20 6.35 2.69
N ARG A 69 7.93 6.21 2.30
CA ARG A 69 7.36 7.05 1.24
C ARG A 69 7.42 8.55 1.55
N GLY A 70 7.11 8.93 2.80
CA GLY A 70 6.86 10.33 3.18
C GLY A 70 5.82 11.01 2.29
N ASP A 71 6.17 12.13 1.68
CA ASP A 71 5.31 12.89 0.75
C ASP A 71 5.37 12.38 -0.71
N GLY A 72 6.19 11.35 -0.97
CA GLY A 72 6.43 10.78 -2.29
C GLY A 72 7.71 11.27 -2.94
N ALA A 73 8.20 12.46 -2.60
CA ALA A 73 9.50 12.97 -3.05
C ALA A 73 10.57 12.78 -1.97
N VAL A 74 10.21 12.99 -0.70
CA VAL A 74 11.10 12.89 0.45
C VAL A 74 10.52 11.94 1.49
N GLY A 75 11.32 10.95 1.87
CA GLY A 75 11.06 9.95 2.90
C GLY A 75 11.89 10.14 4.17
N GLU A 76 11.62 9.29 5.17
CA GLU A 76 12.48 9.14 6.34
C GLU A 76 13.45 7.98 6.12
N ASP A 77 14.74 8.18 6.41
CA ASP A 77 15.74 7.11 6.42
C ASP A 77 15.43 6.12 7.54
N VAL A 78 15.14 4.87 7.17
CA VAL A 78 14.83 3.77 8.10
C VAL A 78 15.73 2.57 7.81
N THR A 79 16.93 2.82 7.27
CA THR A 79 17.87 1.79 6.82
C THR A 79 18.14 0.76 7.91
N GLU A 80 18.51 1.21 9.11
CA GLU A 80 18.84 0.32 10.22
C GLU A 80 17.64 -0.51 10.69
N ASN A 81 16.43 0.05 10.67
CA ASN A 81 15.21 -0.67 11.01
C ASN A 81 14.88 -1.73 9.95
N VAL A 82 14.99 -1.38 8.66
CA VAL A 82 14.73 -2.29 7.54
C VAL A 82 15.72 -3.46 7.52
N ARG A 83 16.99 -3.24 7.90
CA ARG A 83 18.00 -4.31 8.02
C ARG A 83 17.62 -5.41 9.02
N THR A 84 16.74 -5.12 9.97
CA THR A 84 16.27 -6.10 10.98
C THR A 84 15.13 -6.99 10.48
N ILE A 85 14.50 -6.65 9.36
CA ILE A 85 13.35 -7.39 8.83
C ILE A 85 13.86 -8.66 8.16
N ARG A 86 13.44 -9.82 8.69
CA ARG A 86 14.02 -11.12 8.37
C ARG A 86 14.04 -11.48 6.88
N ASN A 87 13.01 -11.10 6.13
CA ASN A 87 12.89 -11.44 4.70
C ASN A 87 13.35 -10.32 3.76
N VAL A 88 14.02 -9.29 4.28
CA VAL A 88 14.71 -8.29 3.46
C VAL A 88 16.12 -8.78 3.15
N PRO A 89 16.50 -8.98 1.87
CA PRO A 89 17.86 -9.36 1.54
C PRO A 89 18.80 -8.20 1.84
N LEU A 90 19.82 -8.42 2.68
CA LEU A 90 20.89 -7.43 2.88
C LEU A 90 21.87 -7.39 1.71
N LYS A 91 21.95 -8.51 0.98
CA LYS A 91 22.68 -8.67 -0.26
C LYS A 91 21.78 -9.39 -1.26
N LEU A 92 21.64 -8.84 -2.47
CA LEU A 92 20.95 -9.50 -3.57
C LEU A 92 21.75 -10.72 -4.04
N HIS A 93 21.03 -11.77 -4.42
CA HIS A 93 21.60 -13.01 -4.92
C HIS A 93 21.34 -13.17 -6.42
N GLY A 94 21.95 -14.17 -7.06
CA GLY A 94 21.68 -14.47 -8.47
C GLY A 94 22.57 -13.74 -9.46
N LYS A 95 22.05 -13.53 -10.68
CA LYS A 95 22.78 -13.01 -11.84
C LYS A 95 22.28 -11.61 -12.22
N ASN A 96 23.05 -10.93 -13.06
CA ASN A 96 22.69 -9.64 -13.66
C ASN A 96 22.29 -8.59 -12.62
N ILE A 97 22.95 -8.57 -11.46
CA ILE A 97 22.69 -7.56 -10.45
C ILE A 97 23.19 -6.20 -10.99
N PRO A 98 22.32 -5.19 -11.09
CA PRO A 98 22.68 -3.87 -11.60
C PRO A 98 23.64 -3.13 -10.67
N GLN A 99 24.28 -2.08 -11.20
CA GLN A 99 25.09 -1.18 -10.39
C GLN A 99 24.23 -0.49 -9.31
N VAL A 100 23.02 -0.09 -9.69
CA VAL A 100 22.03 0.51 -8.80
C VAL A 100 20.67 -0.12 -9.08
N VAL A 101 19.97 -0.53 -8.03
CA VAL A 101 18.54 -0.82 -8.11
C VAL A 101 17.80 -0.36 -6.86
N GLU A 102 16.69 0.30 -7.08
CA GLU A 102 15.68 0.58 -6.06
C GLU A 102 14.57 -0.46 -6.16
N ILE A 103 14.40 -1.27 -5.12
CA ILE A 103 13.27 -2.20 -4.97
C ILE A 103 12.22 -1.54 -4.08
N ARG A 104 10.99 -1.45 -4.59
CA ARG A 104 9.84 -0.92 -3.85
C ARG A 104 8.97 -2.05 -3.34
N GLY A 105 8.45 -1.87 -2.13
CA GLY A 105 7.60 -2.86 -1.50
C GLY A 105 6.73 -2.28 -0.39
N GLU A 106 5.96 -3.15 0.23
CA GLU A 106 5.14 -2.83 1.39
C GLU A 106 5.67 -3.60 2.60
N ILE A 107 6.04 -2.87 3.64
CA ILE A 107 6.29 -3.46 4.95
C ILE A 107 4.95 -3.63 5.65
N TYR A 108 4.64 -4.87 6.03
CA TYR A 108 3.39 -5.24 6.68
C TYR A 108 3.65 -6.10 7.92
N MET A 109 2.61 -6.31 8.71
CA MET A 109 2.64 -7.21 9.85
C MET A 109 1.69 -8.39 9.58
N PRO A 110 2.19 -9.63 9.49
CA PRO A 110 1.33 -10.80 9.37
C PRO A 110 0.34 -10.89 10.54
N LYS A 111 -0.88 -11.38 10.28
CA LYS A 111 -1.97 -11.45 11.27
C LYS A 111 -1.54 -12.18 12.55
N ALA A 112 -0.92 -13.35 12.41
CA ALA A 112 -0.41 -14.12 13.55
C ALA A 112 0.68 -13.37 14.35
N GLY A 113 1.50 -12.57 13.67
CA GLY A 113 2.50 -11.71 14.30
C GLY A 113 1.85 -10.57 15.09
N PHE A 114 0.84 -9.93 14.50
CA PHE A 114 0.07 -8.87 15.14
C PHE A 114 -0.67 -9.36 16.39
N GLU A 115 -1.35 -10.51 16.31
CA GLU A 115 -2.04 -11.13 17.45
C GLU A 115 -1.06 -11.41 18.59
N LYS A 116 0.08 -12.04 18.30
CA LYS A 116 1.12 -12.33 19.29
C LYS A 116 1.67 -11.05 19.93
N LEU A 117 1.90 -10.01 19.12
CA LEU A 117 2.38 -8.72 19.60
C LEU A 117 1.36 -8.08 20.56
N ASN A 118 0.08 -8.10 20.22
CA ASN A 118 -0.96 -7.56 21.10
C ASN A 118 -1.14 -8.39 22.38
N GLN A 119 -1.01 -9.72 22.32
CA GLN A 119 -1.01 -10.57 23.52
C GLN A 119 0.14 -10.20 24.49
N GLN A 120 1.34 -9.97 23.96
CA GLN A 120 2.49 -9.53 24.77
C GLN A 120 2.24 -8.15 25.40
N ARG A 121 1.69 -7.20 24.63
CA ARG A 121 1.36 -5.86 25.12
C ARG A 121 0.30 -5.91 26.21
N LEU A 122 -0.72 -6.74 26.05
CA LEU A 122 -1.76 -6.95 27.05
C LEU A 122 -1.16 -7.48 28.35
N ALA A 123 -0.28 -8.48 28.27
CA ALA A 123 0.40 -9.05 29.44
C ALA A 123 1.27 -8.01 30.18
N ASN A 124 1.79 -7.02 29.47
CA ASN A 124 2.58 -5.92 30.02
C ASN A 124 1.75 -4.70 30.44
N ASN A 125 0.41 -4.75 30.37
CA ASN A 125 -0.49 -3.60 30.57
C ASN A 125 -0.18 -2.40 29.64
N GLU A 126 0.30 -2.67 28.43
CA GLU A 126 0.57 -1.67 27.42
C GLU A 126 -0.65 -1.45 26.51
N LYS A 127 -0.77 -0.24 25.94
CA LYS A 127 -1.80 0.05 24.94
C LYS A 127 -1.66 -0.86 23.72
N LEU A 128 -2.75 -1.55 23.36
CA LEU A 128 -2.79 -2.43 22.19
C LEU A 128 -2.73 -1.66 20.88
N PHE A 129 -2.17 -2.30 19.86
CA PHE A 129 -2.32 -1.83 18.50
C PHE A 129 -3.70 -2.13 17.99
N VAL A 130 -4.22 -1.17 17.22
CA VAL A 130 -5.59 -1.16 16.76
C VAL A 130 -5.75 -2.03 15.50
N ASN A 131 -4.85 -1.89 14.53
CA ASN A 131 -4.79 -2.73 13.34
C ASN A 131 -3.32 -3.06 12.92
N PRO A 132 -3.10 -4.07 12.06
CA PRO A 132 -1.78 -4.45 11.59
C PRO A 132 -1.02 -3.32 10.87
N ARG A 133 -1.71 -2.47 10.10
CA ARG A 133 -1.10 -1.33 9.39
C ARG A 133 -0.41 -0.35 10.35
N ASN A 134 -1.14 0.08 11.39
CA ASN A 134 -0.62 0.98 12.42
C ASN A 134 0.47 0.32 13.25
N ALA A 135 0.32 -0.98 13.54
CA ALA A 135 1.36 -1.74 14.21
C ALA A 135 2.65 -1.80 13.38
N ALA A 136 2.55 -2.02 12.06
CA ALA A 136 3.70 -2.06 11.16
C ALA A 136 4.40 -0.69 11.09
N ALA A 137 3.64 0.38 10.84
CA ALA A 137 4.19 1.74 10.75
C ALA A 137 4.87 2.19 12.05
N GLY A 138 4.25 1.93 13.20
CA GLY A 138 4.83 2.23 14.51
C GLY A 138 6.05 1.37 14.83
N SER A 139 6.03 0.10 14.44
CA SER A 139 7.12 -0.85 14.67
C SER A 139 8.37 -0.54 13.85
N LEU A 140 8.21 -0.02 12.63
CA LEU A 140 9.32 0.35 11.77
C LEU A 140 9.98 1.66 12.22
N ARG A 141 9.19 2.64 12.65
CA ARG A 141 9.68 4.00 12.97
C ARG A 141 10.16 4.11 14.41
N GLN A 142 11.08 3.22 14.79
CA GLN A 142 11.71 3.22 16.12
C GLN A 142 13.13 3.78 16.03
N LEU A 143 13.49 4.72 16.91
CA LEU A 143 14.85 5.28 16.93
C LEU A 143 15.91 4.21 17.26
N ASP A 144 15.54 3.23 18.09
CA ASP A 144 16.34 2.04 18.37
C ASP A 144 15.85 0.88 17.48
N SER A 145 16.69 0.47 16.52
CA SER A 145 16.39 -0.61 15.58
C SER A 145 16.23 -1.97 16.27
N SER A 146 16.77 -2.17 17.48
CA SER A 146 16.56 -3.40 18.26
C SER A 146 15.09 -3.58 18.64
N VAL A 147 14.35 -2.48 18.82
CA VAL A 147 12.90 -2.53 19.02
C VAL A 147 12.23 -3.04 17.77
N THR A 148 12.59 -2.55 16.58
CA THR A 148 12.07 -3.05 15.30
C THR A 148 12.39 -4.53 15.09
N ALA A 149 13.61 -4.96 15.43
CA ALA A 149 14.04 -6.36 15.33
C ALA A 149 13.15 -7.32 16.15
N SER A 150 12.58 -6.85 17.26
CA SER A 150 11.65 -7.63 18.08
C SER A 150 10.24 -7.74 17.49
N ARG A 151 9.91 -6.94 16.46
CA ARG A 151 8.57 -6.88 15.86
C ARG A 151 8.47 -7.84 14.67
N PRO A 152 7.33 -8.52 14.48
CA PRO A 152 7.13 -9.48 13.40
C PRO A 152 6.80 -8.75 12.09
N LEU A 153 7.70 -7.92 11.60
CA LEU A 153 7.56 -7.25 10.30
C LEU A 153 7.96 -8.20 9.16
N ALA A 154 7.32 -8.01 8.01
CA ALA A 154 7.66 -8.68 6.76
C ALA A 154 7.56 -7.69 5.60
N LEU A 155 8.25 -8.00 4.51
CA LEU A 155 8.22 -7.25 3.25
C LEU A 155 7.58 -8.10 2.14
N PHE A 156 6.75 -7.48 1.31
CA PHE A 156 6.54 -7.93 -0.07
C PHE A 156 6.96 -6.82 -1.03
N CYS A 157 7.75 -7.18 -2.04
CA CYS A 157 8.17 -6.32 -3.12
C CYS A 157 7.07 -6.25 -4.19
N TYR A 158 6.88 -5.08 -4.79
CA TYR A 158 5.85 -4.84 -5.80
C TYR A 158 6.31 -3.96 -6.97
N GLY A 159 7.59 -3.57 -7.04
CA GLY A 159 8.05 -2.75 -8.15
C GLY A 159 9.54 -2.38 -8.10
N LEU A 160 9.99 -1.80 -9.21
CA LEU A 160 11.32 -1.22 -9.38
C LEU A 160 11.23 0.30 -9.49
N GLY A 161 12.10 1.01 -8.77
CA GLY A 161 12.34 2.43 -8.91
C GLY A 161 13.49 2.70 -9.89
N GLU A 162 14.52 3.40 -9.40
CA GLU A 162 15.75 3.63 -10.15
C GLU A 162 16.46 2.31 -10.50
N LEU A 163 16.99 2.24 -11.71
CA LEU A 163 17.74 1.10 -12.23
C LEU A 163 18.89 1.61 -13.09
N GLN A 164 20.13 1.25 -12.75
CA GLN A 164 21.32 1.61 -13.54
C GLN A 164 22.22 0.40 -13.77
N GLY A 165 22.72 0.24 -15.00
CA GLY A 165 23.59 -0.88 -15.37
C GLY A 165 22.82 -2.16 -15.76
N MET A 166 21.53 -2.05 -16.05
CA MET A 166 20.66 -3.11 -16.56
C MET A 166 19.52 -2.48 -17.37
N GLU A 167 19.07 -3.16 -18.43
CA GLU A 167 17.86 -2.75 -19.17
C GLU A 167 16.60 -2.98 -18.33
N ARG A 168 15.62 -2.10 -18.45
CA ARG A 168 14.35 -2.25 -17.72
C ARG A 168 13.63 -3.52 -18.22
N PRO A 169 13.11 -4.37 -17.31
CA PRO A 169 12.36 -5.56 -17.70
C PRO A 169 11.22 -5.22 -18.65
N SER A 170 10.94 -6.11 -19.60
CA SER A 170 9.93 -5.91 -20.64
C SER A 170 8.51 -5.89 -20.08
N SER A 171 8.30 -6.51 -18.92
CA SER A 171 7.03 -6.50 -18.20
C SER A 171 7.19 -6.36 -16.69
N HIS A 172 6.11 -5.99 -16.04
CA HIS A 172 5.98 -5.98 -14.58
C HIS A 172 6.13 -7.38 -13.99
N THR A 173 5.51 -8.38 -14.63
CA THR A 173 5.65 -9.79 -14.25
C THR A 173 7.11 -10.25 -14.30
N GLU A 174 7.84 -9.91 -15.35
CA GLU A 174 9.28 -10.19 -15.45
C GLU A 174 10.08 -9.47 -14.34
N ALA A 175 9.75 -8.21 -14.05
CA ALA A 175 10.38 -7.49 -12.94
C ALA A 175 10.16 -8.18 -11.59
N MET A 176 8.97 -8.71 -11.33
CA MET A 176 8.68 -9.46 -10.11
C MET A 176 9.46 -10.77 -10.05
N GLN A 177 9.58 -11.48 -11.17
CA GLN A 177 10.41 -12.68 -11.26
C GLN A 177 11.88 -12.37 -10.94
N ILE A 178 12.45 -11.32 -11.55
CA ILE A 178 13.83 -10.90 -11.30
C ILE A 178 14.05 -10.54 -9.82
N ILE A 179 13.13 -9.79 -9.21
CA ILE A 179 13.21 -9.47 -7.78
C ILE A 179 13.19 -10.75 -6.93
N SER A 180 12.34 -11.72 -7.28
CA SER A 180 12.30 -13.02 -6.61
C SER A 180 13.61 -13.79 -6.76
N GLU A 181 14.22 -13.79 -7.94
CA GLU A 181 15.53 -14.42 -8.21
C GLU A 181 16.66 -13.74 -7.42
N TRP A 182 16.54 -12.43 -7.17
CA TRP A 182 17.45 -11.69 -6.30
C TRP A 182 17.25 -11.94 -4.80
N GLY A 183 16.22 -12.70 -4.43
CA GLY A 183 15.89 -13.05 -3.04
C GLY A 183 14.87 -12.10 -2.38
N GLY A 184 14.28 -11.17 -3.14
CA GLY A 184 13.16 -10.37 -2.67
C GLY A 184 11.88 -11.20 -2.57
N ALA A 185 11.08 -11.00 -1.54
CA ALA A 185 9.80 -11.71 -1.41
C ALA A 185 8.73 -11.02 -2.27
N VAL A 186 8.11 -11.74 -3.21
CA VAL A 186 6.94 -11.29 -3.98
C VAL A 186 5.70 -12.04 -3.50
N SER A 187 4.53 -11.40 -3.56
CA SER A 187 3.28 -12.04 -3.15
C SER A 187 2.99 -13.29 -3.99
N PRO A 188 2.68 -14.45 -3.37
CA PRO A 188 2.33 -15.67 -4.10
C PRO A 188 0.98 -15.57 -4.82
N ASP A 189 0.16 -14.57 -4.48
CA ASP A 189 -1.13 -14.31 -5.11
C ASP A 189 -1.00 -13.34 -6.31
N THR A 190 0.22 -12.99 -6.73
CA THR A 190 0.46 -12.20 -7.95
C THR A 190 0.11 -13.01 -9.19
N GLN A 191 -0.68 -12.46 -10.11
CA GLN A 191 -1.09 -13.16 -11.33
C GLN A 191 -1.12 -12.25 -12.55
N GLN A 192 -0.70 -12.77 -13.70
CA GLN A 192 -0.91 -12.15 -15.01
C GLN A 192 -2.30 -12.52 -15.55
N LEU A 193 -3.06 -11.51 -15.99
CA LEU A 193 -4.47 -11.61 -16.39
C LEU A 193 -4.67 -10.93 -17.75
N LYS A 194 -5.53 -11.48 -18.60
CA LYS A 194 -5.84 -10.95 -19.93
C LYS A 194 -7.20 -10.27 -19.95
N GLY A 195 -7.19 -8.95 -20.08
CA GLY A 195 -8.40 -8.14 -20.14
C GLY A 195 -9.07 -7.92 -18.79
N VAL A 196 -10.14 -7.11 -18.82
CA VAL A 196 -10.87 -6.72 -17.60
C VAL A 196 -11.68 -7.87 -17.01
N ASP A 197 -12.18 -8.80 -17.82
CA ASP A 197 -12.98 -9.93 -17.35
C ASP A 197 -12.16 -10.83 -16.42
N GLU A 198 -10.94 -11.20 -16.79
CA GLU A 198 -10.05 -11.97 -15.90
C GLU A 198 -9.64 -11.17 -14.65
N CYS A 199 -9.57 -9.83 -14.74
CA CYS A 199 -9.34 -8.96 -13.58
C CYS A 199 -10.50 -9.03 -12.57
N LEU A 200 -11.74 -9.03 -13.06
CA LEU A 200 -12.94 -9.20 -12.23
C LEU A 200 -12.96 -10.61 -11.61
N GLU A 201 -12.72 -11.67 -12.39
CA GLU A 201 -12.66 -13.03 -11.83
C GLU A 201 -11.61 -13.17 -10.71
N TYR A 202 -10.41 -12.60 -10.93
CA TYR A 202 -9.36 -12.55 -9.91
C TYR A 202 -9.82 -11.80 -8.66
N LEU A 203 -10.44 -10.62 -8.82
CA LEU A 203 -10.93 -9.79 -7.73
C LEU A 203 -11.92 -10.56 -6.84
N HIS A 204 -12.88 -11.26 -7.44
CA HIS A 204 -13.90 -12.01 -6.71
C HIS A 204 -13.27 -13.16 -5.93
N ARG A 205 -12.40 -13.94 -6.59
CA ARG A 205 -11.68 -15.06 -5.95
C ARG A 205 -10.79 -14.62 -4.80
N LEU A 206 -10.08 -13.50 -4.94
CA LEU A 206 -9.28 -12.96 -3.84
C LEU A 206 -10.18 -12.41 -2.70
N GLY A 207 -11.30 -11.77 -3.05
CA GLY A 207 -12.29 -11.28 -2.10
C GLY A 207 -12.84 -12.39 -1.20
N GLU A 208 -13.24 -13.53 -1.77
CA GLU A 208 -13.72 -14.71 -1.04
C GLU A 208 -12.66 -15.27 -0.07
N ARG A 209 -11.40 -15.26 -0.49
CA ARG A 209 -10.28 -15.78 0.30
C ARG A 209 -9.65 -14.75 1.23
N ARG A 210 -10.04 -13.47 1.18
CA ARG A 210 -9.44 -12.35 1.93
C ARG A 210 -9.24 -12.65 3.41
N ALA A 211 -10.26 -13.22 4.06
CA ALA A 211 -10.21 -13.55 5.49
C ALA A 211 -9.14 -14.61 5.81
N SER A 212 -8.90 -15.55 4.88
CA SER A 212 -7.94 -16.66 5.02
C SER A 212 -6.48 -16.28 4.80
N LEU A 213 -6.20 -15.11 4.21
CA LEU A 213 -4.83 -14.64 3.99
C LEU A 213 -4.12 -14.42 5.34
N SER A 214 -2.82 -14.73 5.39
CA SER A 214 -1.98 -14.54 6.58
C SER A 214 -1.61 -13.07 6.85
N TYR A 215 -2.10 -12.16 6.02
CA TYR A 215 -1.84 -10.72 6.03
C TYR A 215 -3.11 -9.95 5.68
N GLU A 216 -3.14 -8.66 6.00
CA GLU A 216 -4.26 -7.78 5.68
C GLU A 216 -4.11 -7.16 4.30
N ILE A 217 -5.23 -7.07 3.59
CA ILE A 217 -5.35 -6.39 2.30
C ILE A 217 -6.60 -5.51 2.31
N ASP A 218 -6.53 -4.38 1.62
CA ASP A 218 -7.64 -3.44 1.43
C ASP A 218 -8.19 -3.43 -0.01
N GLY A 219 -7.68 -4.32 -0.88
CA GLY A 219 -8.09 -4.39 -2.27
C GLY A 219 -7.17 -5.21 -3.16
N VAL A 220 -7.20 -4.89 -4.47
CA VAL A 220 -6.32 -5.40 -5.51
C VAL A 220 -5.70 -4.23 -6.25
N VAL A 221 -4.42 -4.35 -6.63
CA VAL A 221 -3.78 -3.43 -7.57
C VAL A 221 -3.70 -4.12 -8.93
N PHE A 222 -4.23 -3.46 -9.95
CA PHE A 222 -4.07 -3.87 -11.34
C PHE A 222 -3.09 -2.93 -12.03
N LYS A 223 -2.07 -3.49 -12.69
CA LYS A 223 -1.05 -2.75 -13.44
C LYS A 223 -1.02 -3.27 -14.87
N VAL A 224 -1.00 -2.40 -15.87
CA VAL A 224 -0.69 -2.83 -17.25
C VAL A 224 0.66 -3.53 -17.22
N ASP A 225 0.73 -4.77 -17.71
CA ASP A 225 1.91 -5.61 -17.48
C ASP A 225 3.10 -5.19 -18.35
N ASP A 226 2.87 -4.75 -19.60
CA ASP A 226 3.93 -4.36 -20.53
C ASP A 226 4.56 -3.00 -20.15
N SER A 227 5.87 -2.98 -19.91
CA SER A 227 6.63 -1.79 -19.50
C SER A 227 6.62 -0.67 -20.55
N ARG A 228 6.62 -1.01 -21.84
CA ARG A 228 6.58 -0.02 -22.94
C ARG A 228 5.21 0.66 -22.98
N LEU A 229 4.14 -0.08 -22.68
CA LEU A 229 2.81 0.50 -22.56
C LEU A 229 2.70 1.38 -21.31
N GLN A 230 3.30 0.99 -20.18
CA GLN A 230 3.38 1.85 -19.00
C GLN A 230 4.07 3.20 -19.30
N GLU A 231 5.20 3.18 -20.02
CA GLU A 231 5.91 4.39 -20.45
C GLU A 231 5.06 5.28 -21.35
N ARG A 232 4.37 4.69 -22.34
CA ARG A 232 3.43 5.42 -23.23
C ARG A 232 2.27 6.03 -22.48
N LEU A 233 1.70 5.32 -21.50
CA LEU A 233 0.58 5.80 -20.69
C LEU A 233 1.01 6.91 -19.73
N GLY A 234 2.22 6.82 -19.17
CA GLY A 234 2.81 7.82 -18.30
C GLY A 234 2.05 8.02 -16.98
N PHE A 235 2.08 9.25 -16.49
CA PHE A 235 1.58 9.62 -15.16
C PHE A 235 0.66 10.84 -15.21
N VAL A 236 -0.24 10.95 -14.24
CA VAL A 236 -0.79 12.25 -13.80
C VAL A 236 0.04 12.76 -12.61
N SER A 237 -0.23 13.98 -12.14
CA SER A 237 0.57 14.64 -11.10
C SER A 237 0.83 13.82 -9.82
N ARG A 238 -0.03 12.85 -9.50
CA ARG A 238 0.06 12.04 -8.27
C ARG A 238 -0.05 10.53 -8.44
N ALA A 239 -0.31 10.04 -9.65
CA ALA A 239 -0.60 8.62 -9.89
C ALA A 239 -0.20 8.16 -11.30
N PRO A 240 0.19 6.88 -11.47
CA PRO A 240 0.37 6.29 -12.80
C PRO A 240 -0.96 6.14 -13.53
N ARG A 241 -0.93 6.33 -14.85
CA ARG A 241 -2.10 6.12 -15.72
C ARG A 241 -2.34 4.65 -16.07
N TRP A 242 -1.35 3.81 -15.78
CA TRP A 242 -1.27 2.40 -16.11
C TRP A 242 -1.53 1.48 -14.92
N ALA A 243 -1.83 2.01 -13.74
CA ALA A 243 -2.19 1.21 -12.58
C ALA A 243 -3.36 1.80 -11.79
N ILE A 244 -4.18 0.94 -11.21
CA ILE A 244 -5.35 1.31 -10.42
C ILE A 244 -5.48 0.41 -9.19
N ALA A 245 -5.92 0.97 -8.07
CA ALA A 245 -6.27 0.25 -6.87
C ALA A 245 -7.79 0.02 -6.81
N TYR A 246 -8.25 -1.21 -7.01
CA TYR A 246 -9.62 -1.59 -6.66
C TYR A 246 -9.70 -1.80 -5.16
N LYS A 247 -10.49 -1.01 -4.45
CA LYS A 247 -10.69 -1.18 -3.01
C LYS A 247 -11.87 -2.08 -2.72
N PHE A 248 -11.68 -3.03 -1.81
CA PHE A 248 -12.82 -3.76 -1.29
C PHE A 248 -13.75 -2.80 -0.54
N PRO A 249 -15.07 -3.09 -0.52
CA PRO A 249 -16.01 -2.35 0.31
C PRO A 249 -15.45 -2.23 1.72
N ALA A 250 -15.50 -1.00 2.26
CA ALA A 250 -15.15 -0.78 3.64
C ALA A 250 -16.09 -1.64 4.51
N GLN A 251 -15.57 -2.16 5.62
CA GLN A 251 -16.47 -2.71 6.64
C GLN A 251 -17.36 -1.57 7.12
N GLU A 252 -18.66 -1.80 7.16
CA GLU A 252 -19.65 -0.86 7.66
C GLU A 252 -20.18 -1.38 9.00
N GLU A 253 -20.33 -0.48 9.97
CA GLU A 253 -20.98 -0.79 11.24
C GLU A 253 -21.96 0.31 11.58
N SER A 254 -23.03 -0.08 12.28
CA SER A 254 -24.02 0.86 12.81
C SER A 254 -23.61 1.33 14.21
N THR A 255 -23.69 2.63 14.45
CA THR A 255 -23.53 3.21 15.78
C THR A 255 -24.43 4.43 15.96
N GLN A 256 -24.57 4.90 17.19
CA GLN A 256 -25.39 6.07 17.52
C GLN A 256 -24.56 7.35 17.41
N VAL A 257 -25.16 8.40 16.83
CA VAL A 257 -24.64 9.76 16.93
C VAL A 257 -25.00 10.29 18.31
N VAL A 258 -23.99 10.60 19.12
CA VAL A 258 -24.15 11.07 20.50
C VAL A 258 -24.25 12.60 20.54
N ASP A 259 -23.47 13.28 19.70
CA ASP A 259 -23.44 14.73 19.61
C ASP A 259 -22.96 15.19 18.22
N ILE A 260 -23.19 16.44 17.85
CA ILE A 260 -22.65 17.07 16.64
C ILE A 260 -21.93 18.35 17.02
N GLU A 261 -20.60 18.34 16.91
CA GLU A 261 -19.75 19.51 17.17
C GLU A 261 -19.38 20.22 15.86
N VAL A 262 -19.21 21.54 15.91
CA VAL A 262 -18.73 22.33 14.77
C VAL A 262 -17.29 22.76 15.00
N GLN A 263 -16.39 22.35 14.11
CA GLN A 263 -14.98 22.75 14.15
C GLN A 263 -14.72 23.92 13.20
N VAL A 264 -13.95 24.91 13.67
CA VAL A 264 -13.52 26.05 12.84
C VAL A 264 -12.16 25.74 12.22
N GLY A 265 -12.13 25.61 10.89
CA GLY A 265 -10.89 25.41 10.13
C GLY A 265 -10.01 26.67 10.09
N ARG A 266 -8.76 26.50 9.67
CA ARG A 266 -7.77 27.61 9.58
C ARG A 266 -8.20 28.76 8.66
N THR A 267 -9.09 28.49 7.70
CA THR A 267 -9.65 29.46 6.77
C THR A 267 -11.01 30.01 7.23
N GLY A 268 -11.48 29.65 8.43
CA GLY A 268 -12.80 30.02 8.96
C GLY A 268 -13.95 29.09 8.55
N ALA A 269 -13.67 28.04 7.77
CA ALA A 269 -14.69 27.05 7.39
C ALA A 269 -15.25 26.33 8.62
N LEU A 270 -16.58 26.21 8.71
CA LEU A 270 -17.28 25.50 9.77
C LEU A 270 -17.58 24.07 9.33
N THR A 271 -16.91 23.10 9.94
CA THR A 271 -17.05 21.67 9.60
C THR A 271 -17.80 20.93 10.71
N PRO A 272 -19.02 20.41 10.46
CA PRO A 272 -19.72 19.57 11.42
C PRO A 272 -19.04 18.20 11.54
N VAL A 273 -18.91 17.72 12.77
CA VAL A 273 -18.29 16.44 13.15
C VAL A 273 -19.24 15.72 14.11
N ALA A 274 -19.74 14.56 13.70
CA ALA A 274 -20.51 13.68 14.55
C ALA A 274 -19.60 13.02 15.58
N ARG A 275 -19.94 13.17 16.87
CA ARG A 275 -19.44 12.33 17.95
C ARG A 275 -20.28 11.06 17.98
N LEU A 276 -19.62 9.92 17.92
CA LEU A 276 -20.26 8.62 17.83
C LEU A 276 -20.09 7.86 19.14
N GLN A 277 -21.08 7.05 19.51
CA GLN A 277 -20.86 5.98 20.46
C GLN A 277 -19.72 5.10 19.90
N PRO A 278 -18.62 4.88 20.64
CA PRO A 278 -17.46 4.20 20.09
C PRO A 278 -17.81 2.84 19.49
N VAL A 279 -17.51 2.67 18.20
CA VAL A 279 -17.79 1.44 17.44
C VAL A 279 -16.51 0.96 16.76
N PHE A 280 -16.33 -0.34 16.63
CA PHE A 280 -15.14 -0.92 16.01
C PHE A 280 -15.43 -1.24 14.54
N VAL A 281 -14.86 -0.46 13.62
CA VAL A 281 -15.08 -0.59 12.16
C VAL A 281 -13.73 -0.74 11.47
N GLY A 282 -13.55 -1.74 10.60
CA GLY A 282 -12.34 -1.84 9.78
C GLY A 282 -11.05 -1.93 10.61
N GLY A 283 -11.12 -2.59 11.76
CA GLY A 283 -9.98 -2.71 12.66
C GLY A 283 -9.67 -1.47 13.50
N VAL A 284 -10.47 -0.40 13.45
CA VAL A 284 -10.28 0.81 14.27
C VAL A 284 -11.51 1.14 15.11
N THR A 285 -11.31 1.61 16.35
CA THR A 285 -12.42 2.24 17.10
C THR A 285 -12.66 3.63 16.55
N VAL A 286 -13.81 3.81 15.91
CA VAL A 286 -14.28 5.09 15.39
C VAL A 286 -15.21 5.71 16.43
N SER A 287 -14.84 6.90 16.90
CA SER A 287 -15.68 7.72 17.79
C SER A 287 -16.06 9.06 17.17
N ASN A 288 -15.60 9.34 15.95
CA ASN A 288 -15.87 10.58 15.23
C ASN A 288 -16.04 10.32 13.74
N ALA A 289 -16.99 10.99 13.12
CA ALA A 289 -17.15 11.03 11.66
C ALA A 289 -17.40 12.46 11.20
N THR A 290 -16.75 12.88 10.11
CA THR A 290 -17.09 14.16 9.49
C THR A 290 -18.48 14.08 8.86
N LEU A 291 -19.28 15.13 9.04
CA LEU A 291 -20.54 15.31 8.30
C LEU A 291 -20.34 16.21 7.08
N HIS A 292 -19.09 16.48 6.68
CA HIS A 292 -18.65 17.32 5.57
C HIS A 292 -19.09 18.79 5.68
N ASN A 293 -20.38 19.09 5.57
CA ASN A 293 -20.95 20.43 5.58
C ASN A 293 -22.44 20.37 6.01
N GLU A 294 -23.07 21.54 6.19
CA GLU A 294 -24.47 21.62 6.62
C GLU A 294 -25.45 20.96 5.63
N ASP A 295 -25.21 21.07 4.32
CA ASP A 295 -26.07 20.47 3.30
C ASP A 295 -26.10 18.94 3.41
N GLU A 296 -24.95 18.33 3.69
CA GLU A 296 -24.83 16.88 3.85
C GLU A 296 -25.51 16.39 5.14
N VAL A 297 -25.44 17.16 6.23
CA VAL A 297 -26.19 16.90 7.47
C VAL A 297 -27.69 16.87 7.19
N ARG A 298 -28.20 17.87 6.47
CA ARG A 298 -29.62 17.98 6.11
C ARG A 298 -30.04 16.89 5.13
N ARG A 299 -29.23 16.59 4.12
CA ARG A 299 -29.50 15.54 3.11
C ARG A 299 -29.64 14.16 3.76
N LYS A 300 -28.79 13.86 4.73
CA LYS A 300 -28.80 12.59 5.49
C LYS A 300 -29.76 12.59 6.69
N ASP A 301 -30.38 13.73 7.01
CA ASP A 301 -31.23 13.94 8.19
C ASP A 301 -30.60 13.40 9.49
N VAL A 302 -29.30 13.70 9.68
CA VAL A 302 -28.56 13.22 10.85
C VAL A 302 -29.02 13.97 12.10
N ARG A 303 -29.39 13.22 13.14
CA ARG A 303 -29.86 13.75 14.43
C ARG A 303 -29.15 13.05 15.58
N THR A 304 -29.01 13.77 16.68
CA THR A 304 -28.61 13.25 18.00
C THR A 304 -29.80 12.62 18.71
#